data_AF-A0AAE3GAJ2-F1
#
_entry.id   AF-A0AAE3GAJ2-F1
#
_cell.length_a   1.000
_cell.length_b   1.000
_cell.length_c   1.000
_cell.angle_alpha   90.00
_cell.angle_beta   90.00
_cell.angle_gamma   90.00
#
_symmetry.space_group_name_H-M   'P 1'
#
loop_
_entity.id
_entity.type
_entity.pdbx_description
1 polymer ?
#
loop_
_entity_poly.entity_id
_entity_poly.type
_entity_poly.pdbx_seq_one_letter_code
_entity_poly.pdbx_strand_id
1 'polypeptide(L)' 'MVAHVWWLSQYDWMCHAFRADQLEQADRKFFEAECGHSVPVDKLYRRRSVDWCWHCLHSVGFRLPDLAYRYC' A
#
# COMPACT_ATOMS: atom_id res chain seq x y z
N MET A 1 4.37 13.12 10.77
CA MET A 1 4.33 11.68 10.40
C MET A 1 3.69 11.62 9.02
N VAL A 2 4.33 10.96 8.05
CA VAL A 2 3.75 10.74 6.72
C VAL A 2 2.67 9.67 6.86
N ALA A 3 1.48 9.90 6.28
CA ALA A 3 0.40 8.92 6.31
C ALA A 3 0.59 7.88 5.20
N HIS A 4 0.16 6.64 5.47
CA HIS A 4 0.23 5.53 4.51
C HIS A 4 -1.17 4.99 4.22
N VAL A 5 -1.35 4.57 2.97
CA VAL A 5 -2.49 3.76 2.53
C VAL A 5 -2.01 2.37 2.17
N TRP A 6 -2.84 1.38 2.40
CA TRP A 6 -2.53 -0.01 2.12
C TRP A 6 -3.40 -0.51 0.97
N TRP A 7 -2.77 -0.97 -0.10
CA TRP A 7 -3.46 -1.49 -1.28
C TRP A 7 -2.84 -2.80 -1.76
N LEU A 8 -3.66 -3.62 -2.41
CA LEU A 8 -3.26 -4.91 -2.96
C LEU A 8 -2.54 -4.69 -4.29
N SER A 9 -1.34 -5.24 -4.42
CA SER A 9 -0.62 -5.36 -5.69
C SER A 9 -1.02 -6.65 -6.39
N GLN A 10 -1.43 -6.58 -7.66
CA GLN A 10 -1.65 -7.79 -8.47
C GLN A 10 -0.37 -8.47 -8.95
N TYR A 11 0.81 -7.89 -8.74
CA TYR A 11 2.06 -8.55 -9.11
C TYR A 11 2.39 -9.73 -8.19
N ASP A 12 2.20 -9.54 -6.90
CA ASP A 12 2.56 -10.52 -5.86
C ASP A 12 1.38 -10.91 -4.97
N TRP A 13 0.21 -10.34 -5.21
CA TRP A 13 -1.01 -10.55 -4.43
C TRP A 13 -0.85 -10.20 -2.93
N MET A 14 0.08 -9.30 -2.62
CA MET A 14 0.30 -8.80 -1.26
C MET A 14 -0.17 -7.35 -1.10
N CYS A 15 -0.57 -6.98 0.12
CA CYS A 15 -0.84 -5.61 0.49
C CYS A 15 0.46 -4.87 0.83
N HIS A 16 0.65 -3.72 0.20
CA HIS A 16 1.81 -2.86 0.37
C HIS A 16 1.41 -1.50 0.92
N ALA A 17 2.30 -0.87 1.67
CA ALA A 17 2.11 0.48 2.16
C ALA A 17 2.62 1.49 1.15
N PHE A 18 1.76 2.39 0.71
CA PHE A 18 2.07 3.50 -0.16
C PHE A 18 1.89 4.80 0.60
N ARG A 19 2.74 5.80 0.36
CA ARG A 19 2.56 7.11 1.01
C ARG A 19 1.32 7.82 0.47
N ALA A 20 0.54 8.43 1.35
CA ALA A 20 -0.72 9.08 0.98
C ALA A 20 -0.52 10.33 0.10
N ASP A 21 0.64 10.99 0.16
CA ASP A 21 0.99 12.12 -0.70
C ASP A 21 1.16 11.73 -2.18
N GLN A 22 1.35 10.43 -2.45
CA GLN A 22 1.33 9.89 -3.81
C GLN A 22 -0.04 10.02 -4.48
N LEU A 23 -1.12 10.11 -3.68
CA LEU A 23 -2.50 10.21 -4.15
C LEU A 23 -2.83 11.57 -4.75
N GLU A 24 -2.10 12.61 -4.35
CA GLU A 24 -2.35 13.98 -4.80
C GLU A 24 -1.81 14.23 -6.21
N GLN A 25 -1.08 13.28 -6.78
CA GLN A 25 -0.47 13.38 -8.11
C GLN A 25 -1.32 12.69 -9.17
N ALA A 26 -2.16 13.48 -9.85
CA ALA A 26 -3.18 12.99 -10.78
C ALA A 26 -2.64 12.17 -11.98
N ASP A 27 -1.46 12.49 -12.50
CA ASP A 27 -0.91 11.89 -13.73
C ASP A 27 0.01 10.69 -13.49
N ARG A 28 0.04 10.19 -12.25
CA ARG A 28 0.95 9.16 -11.82
C ARG A 28 0.64 7.82 -12.51
N LYS A 29 1.69 7.13 -13.00
CA LYS A 29 1.57 5.83 -13.68
C LYS A 29 1.86 4.64 -12.76
N PHE A 30 2.61 4.88 -11.69
CA PHE A 30 3.02 3.86 -10.73
C PHE A 30 3.02 4.43 -9.32
N PHE A 31 2.66 3.61 -8.33
CA PHE A 31 2.90 3.90 -6.93
C PHE A 31 4.12 3.12 -6.45
N GLU A 32 4.91 3.76 -5.61
CA GLU A 32 6.07 3.14 -4.99
C GLU A 32 5.74 2.81 -3.54
N ALA A 33 5.77 1.53 -3.21
CA ALA A 33 5.58 1.06 -1.85
C ALA A 33 6.81 1.40 -0.99
N GLU A 34 6.63 1.42 0.33
CA GLU A 34 7.73 1.62 1.29
C GLU A 34 8.85 0.57 1.17
N CYS A 35 8.55 -0.61 0.64
CA CYS A 35 9.54 -1.65 0.36
C CYS A 35 10.29 -1.46 -0.97
N GLY A 36 10.03 -0.37 -1.70
CA GLY A 36 10.56 -0.10 -3.05
C GLY A 36 9.78 -0.81 -4.18
N HIS A 37 8.71 -1.54 -3.85
CA HIS A 37 7.90 -2.23 -4.86
C HIS A 37 7.08 -1.22 -5.66
N SER A 38 7.33 -1.14 -6.97
CA SER A 38 6.61 -0.26 -7.88
C SER A 38 5.43 -0.97 -8.53
N VAL A 39 4.23 -0.40 -8.42
CA VAL A 39 3.00 -1.00 -8.94
C VAL A 39 2.27 -0.02 -9.86
N PRO A 40 1.97 -0.38 -11.11
CA PRO A 40 1.10 0.38 -12.00
C PRO A 40 -0.27 0.64 -11.39
N VAL A 41 -0.86 1.80 -11.68
CA VAL A 41 -2.16 2.19 -11.12
C VAL A 41 -3.27 1.19 -11.46
N ASP A 42 -3.24 0.59 -12.66
CA ASP A 42 -4.20 -0.42 -13.11
C ASP A 42 -4.03 -1.80 -12.44
N LYS A 43 -2.96 -1.97 -11.64
CA LYS A 43 -2.64 -3.18 -10.88
C LYS A 43 -2.81 -3.01 -9.37
N LEU A 44 -3.33 -1.86 -8.93
CA LEU A 44 -3.63 -1.56 -7.53
C LEU A 44 -5.12 -1.72 -7.26
N TYR A 45 -5.43 -2.50 -6.23
CA TYR A 45 -6.81 -2.79 -5.86
C TYR A 45 -7.04 -2.44 -4.40
N ARG A 46 -8.22 -1.86 -4.16
CA ARG A 46 -8.78 -1.67 -2.82
C ARG A 46 -9.59 -2.91 -2.46
N ARG A 47 -8.91 -3.99 -2.07
CA ARG A 47 -9.56 -5.25 -1.66
C ARG A 47 -8.90 -5.87 -0.43
N ARG A 48 -9.73 -6.31 0.53
CA ARG A 48 -9.26 -7.13 1.67
C ARG A 48 -8.46 -8.32 1.15
N SER A 49 -7.16 -8.30 1.42
CA SER A 49 -6.29 -9.48 1.37
C SER A 49 -5.86 -9.83 2.78
N VAL A 50 -5.50 -11.10 2.99
CA VAL A 50 -4.90 -11.58 4.23
C VAL A 50 -3.37 -11.53 4.19
N ASP A 51 -2.78 -11.33 3.01
CA ASP A 51 -1.34 -11.36 2.79
C ASP A 51 -0.76 -9.95 2.74
N TRP A 52 0.16 -9.67 3.66
CA TRP A 52 0.80 -8.36 3.84
C TRP A 52 2.29 -8.45 3.53
N CYS A 53 2.83 -7.42 2.89
CA CYS A 53 4.26 -7.29 2.71
C CYS A 53 4.94 -7.04 4.07
N TRP A 54 5.72 -8.01 4.54
CA TRP A 54 6.46 -7.93 5.80
C TRP A 54 7.42 -6.73 5.88
N HIS A 55 8.04 -6.36 4.76
CA HIS A 55 8.91 -5.19 4.71
C HIS A 55 8.12 -3.90 4.93
N CYS A 56 6.96 -3.74 4.28
CA CYS A 56 6.09 -2.59 4.50
C CYS A 56 5.60 -2.53 5.95
N LEU A 57 5.23 -3.67 6.55
CA LEU A 57 4.80 -3.75 7.95
C LEU A 57 5.90 -3.30 8.91
N HIS A 58 7.14 -3.72 8.65
CA HIS A 58 8.28 -3.35 9.48
C HIS A 58 8.64 -1.87 9.31
N SER A 59 8.71 -1.38 8.06
CA SER A 59 9.15 -0.01 7.75
C SER A 59 8.19 1.07 8.22
N VAL A 60 6.87 0.85 8.08
CA VAL A 60 5.85 1.79 8.58
C VAL A 60 5.77 1.77 10.12
N GLY A 61 6.41 0.77 10.74
CA GLY A 61 6.23 0.45 12.14
C GLY A 61 4.90 -0.27 12.34
N PHE A 62 4.90 -1.29 13.18
CA PHE A 62 3.77 -2.17 13.49
C PHE A 62 2.61 -1.44 14.21
N ARG A 63 2.20 -0.24 13.78
CA ARG A 63 0.81 0.19 13.93
C ARG A 63 0.01 -0.68 12.98
N LEU A 64 -0.20 -1.93 13.39
CA LEU A 64 -1.27 -2.75 12.87
C LEU A 64 -2.49 -1.88 12.97
N PRO A 65 -3.02 -1.45 11.84
CA PRO A 65 -3.66 -0.18 11.91
C PRO A 65 -5.09 -0.40 12.39
N ASP A 66 -5.51 0.43 13.35
CA ASP A 66 -6.77 0.29 14.09
C ASP A 66 -7.94 0.01 13.13
N LEU A 67 -8.95 -0.74 13.60
CA LEU A 67 -10.25 -1.19 13.04
C LEU A 67 -10.87 -0.51 11.79
N ALA A 68 -10.36 0.62 11.32
CA ALA A 68 -10.63 1.31 10.07
C ALA A 68 -10.21 0.56 8.78
N TYR A 69 -9.53 -0.59 8.86
CA TYR A 69 -9.12 -1.39 7.69
C TYR A 69 -10.23 -2.29 7.22
N ARG A 70 -11.38 -1.69 6.90
CA ARG A 70 -12.40 -2.41 6.15
C ARG A 70 -11.87 -2.88 4.80
N TYR A 71 -10.75 -2.33 4.33
CA TYR A 71 -10.08 -2.64 3.06
C TYR A 71 -8.57 -2.35 3.24
N CYS A 72 -7.71 -3.34 2.95
CA CYS A 72 -6.67 -3.10 1.93
C CYS A 72 -7.42 -3.03 0.59
#